data_AF-A0A7X4A6H6-F1
#
_entry.id   AF-A0A7X4A6H6-F1
#
_cell.length_a   1.000
_cell.length_b   1.000
_cell.length_c   1.000
_cell.angle_alpha   90.00
_cell.angle_beta   90.00
_cell.angle_gamma   90.00
#
_symmetry.space_group_name_H-M   'P 1'
#
loop_
_entity.id
_entity.type
_entity.pdbx_description
1 polymer ?
#
loop_
_entity_poly.entity_id
_entity_poly.type
_entity_poly.pdbx_seq_one_letter_code
_entity_poly.pdbx_strand_id
1 'polypeptide(L)'
;SRLFSESMILPVLIEGTRANVGFILALLAVAVAWLFMERHLLGFQIKVQGQAPLAARFAGYSEKRIVWICLLTSGALAGLAGTTEAAGPVGQLVPALPIGYGFTAIIVAFLGRLHPFGILLGGLLMALTYIGGEAAQIAMSLPSATTRVFQGMLLFFLLAMDVLVGSRIRWAPRQAAG
;
A
#
# COMPACT_ATOMS: atom_id res chain seq x y z
N SER A 1 -12.18 -13.16 22.37
CA SER A 1 -11.54 -13.65 21.14
C SER A 1 -11.33 -15.15 21.27
N ARG A 2 -11.48 -15.92 20.19
CA ARG A 2 -11.15 -17.35 20.16
C ARG A 2 -9.83 -17.52 19.44
N LEU A 3 -8.92 -18.30 20.01
CA LEU A 3 -7.69 -18.73 19.36
C LEU A 3 -8.04 -19.63 18.17
N PHE A 4 -7.36 -19.45 17.04
CA PHE A 4 -7.50 -20.35 15.90
C PHE A 4 -6.98 -21.75 16.27
N SER A 5 -7.64 -22.82 15.79
CA SER A 5 -7.10 -24.18 15.92
C SER A 5 -5.81 -24.30 15.12
N GLU A 6 -4.94 -25.26 15.48
CA GLU A 6 -3.63 -25.45 14.84
C GLU A 6 -3.71 -25.61 13.31
N SER A 7 -4.82 -26.14 12.79
CA SER A 7 -5.12 -26.28 11.35
C SER A 7 -5.54 -24.99 10.63
N MET A 8 -5.80 -23.90 11.37
CA MET A 8 -6.16 -22.57 10.84
C MET A 8 -5.00 -21.56 10.94
N ILE A 9 -3.87 -21.94 11.54
CA ILE A 9 -2.69 -21.09 11.67
C ILE A 9 -1.79 -21.30 10.44
N LEU A 10 -1.33 -20.22 9.83
CA LEU A 10 -0.40 -20.32 8.70
C LEU A 10 0.93 -20.90 9.18
N PRO A 11 1.48 -21.93 8.49
CA PRO A 11 2.72 -22.53 8.92
C PRO A 11 3.84 -21.49 8.85
N VAL A 12 4.61 -21.42 9.93
CA VAL A 12 5.78 -20.56 10.03
C VAL A 12 6.86 -21.13 9.12
N LEU A 13 7.45 -20.28 8.29
CA LEU A 13 8.42 -20.68 7.26
C LEU A 13 9.84 -20.82 7.82
N ILE A 14 10.16 -20.09 8.89
CA ILE A 14 11.44 -20.13 9.61
C ILE A 14 11.14 -20.13 11.11
N GLU A 15 11.45 -21.23 11.79
CA GLU A 15 11.31 -21.37 13.24
C GLU A 15 12.04 -20.22 13.96
N GLY A 16 11.33 -19.53 14.87
CA GLY A 16 11.85 -18.38 15.62
C GLY A 16 11.64 -17.00 14.97
N THR A 17 11.05 -16.92 13.77
CA THR A 17 10.71 -15.63 13.13
C THR A 17 9.21 -15.47 12.91
N ARG A 18 8.74 -14.22 12.71
CA ARG A 18 7.35 -13.92 12.29
C ARG A 18 7.09 -14.20 10.80
N ALA A 19 8.02 -14.87 10.11
CA ALA A 19 7.93 -15.15 8.69
C ALA A 19 6.99 -16.34 8.46
N ASN A 20 5.79 -16.05 7.94
CA ASN A 20 4.76 -17.04 7.68
C ASN A 20 4.59 -17.22 6.17
N VAL A 21 3.80 -18.21 5.73
CA VAL A 21 3.41 -18.38 4.31
C VAL A 21 2.85 -17.09 3.69
N GLY A 22 2.30 -16.17 4.48
CA GLY A 22 1.90 -14.84 4.06
C GLY A 22 3.00 -14.05 3.31
N PHE A 23 4.28 -14.24 3.64
CA PHE A 23 5.39 -13.59 2.93
C PHE A 23 5.54 -14.10 1.50
N ILE A 24 5.43 -15.42 1.29
CA ILE A 24 5.45 -16.02 -0.05
C ILE A 24 4.24 -15.55 -0.85
N LEU A 25 3.06 -15.54 -0.23
CA LEU A 25 1.84 -15.03 -0.85
C LEU A 25 1.97 -13.56 -1.25
N ALA A 26 2.61 -12.72 -0.45
CA ALA A 26 2.86 -11.33 -0.78
C ALA A 26 3.79 -11.19 -2.00
N LEU A 27 4.89 -11.95 -2.06
CA LEU A 27 5.79 -11.96 -3.23
C LEU A 27 5.08 -12.45 -4.49
N LEU A 28 4.27 -13.51 -4.38
CA LEU A 28 3.48 -14.04 -5.48
C LEU A 28 2.44 -13.01 -5.94
N ALA A 29 1.77 -12.31 -5.02
CA ALA A 29 0.83 -11.26 -5.33
C ALA A 29 1.50 -10.09 -6.07
N VAL A 30 2.73 -9.69 -5.69
CA VAL A 30 3.50 -8.68 -6.43
C VAL A 30 3.82 -9.16 -7.85
N ALA A 31 4.26 -10.41 -8.02
CA ALA A 31 4.57 -10.98 -9.34
C ALA A 31 3.31 -11.07 -10.24
N VAL A 32 2.17 -11.46 -9.67
CA VAL A 32 0.88 -11.51 -10.39
C VAL A 32 0.43 -10.09 -10.75
N ALA A 33 0.50 -9.14 -9.82
CA ALA A 33 0.13 -7.75 -10.06
C ALA A 33 1.03 -7.12 -11.14
N TRP A 34 2.33 -7.42 -11.12
CA TRP A 34 3.29 -7.03 -12.15
C TRP A 34 2.87 -7.54 -13.54
N LEU A 35 2.63 -8.85 -13.65
CA LEU A 35 2.23 -9.45 -14.91
C LEU A 35 0.89 -8.87 -15.41
N PHE A 36 -0.08 -8.70 -14.52
CA PHE A 36 -1.39 -8.14 -14.83
C PHE A 36 -1.30 -6.68 -15.30
N MET A 37 -0.46 -5.86 -14.67
CA MET A 37 -0.31 -4.44 -15.00
C MET A 37 0.54 -4.17 -16.23
N GLU A 38 1.57 -5.00 -16.50
CA GLU A 38 2.51 -4.78 -17.60
C GLU A 38 2.21 -5.59 -18.85
N ARG A 39 1.59 -6.78 -18.72
CA ARG A 39 1.38 -7.69 -19.85
C ARG A 39 -0.07 -7.85 -20.28
N HIS A 40 -1.03 -7.46 -19.44
CA HIS A 40 -2.46 -7.68 -19.74
C HIS A 40 -3.15 -6.41 -20.26
N LEU A 41 -4.07 -6.57 -21.23
CA LEU A 41 -4.86 -5.47 -21.81
C LEU A 41 -5.68 -4.71 -20.77
N LEU A 42 -6.21 -5.42 -19.76
CA LEU A 42 -6.92 -4.79 -18.64
C LEU A 42 -6.02 -3.85 -17.83
N GLY A 43 -4.76 -4.22 -17.61
CA GLY A 43 -3.80 -3.36 -16.93
C GLY A 43 -3.49 -2.10 -17.73
N PHE A 44 -3.36 -2.22 -19.05
CA PHE A 44 -3.23 -1.08 -19.95
C PHE A 44 -4.47 -0.16 -19.89
N GLN A 45 -5.68 -0.72 -19.95
CA GLN A 45 -6.93 0.04 -19.84
C GLN A 45 -7.01 0.82 -18.52
N ILE A 46 -6.59 0.21 -17.40
CA ILE A 46 -6.54 0.86 -16.08
C ILE A 46 -5.56 2.05 -16.10
N LYS A 47 -4.35 1.86 -16.66
CA LYS A 47 -3.34 2.93 -16.77
C LYS A 47 -3.84 4.10 -17.63
N VAL A 48 -4.42 3.81 -18.79
CA VAL A 48 -4.95 4.84 -19.71
C VAL A 48 -6.14 5.57 -19.10
N GLN A 49 -7.07 4.87 -18.45
CA GLN A 49 -8.20 5.49 -17.75
C GLN A 49 -7.74 6.45 -16.65
N GLY A 50 -6.67 6.09 -15.92
CA GLY A 50 -6.11 6.93 -14.85
C GLY A 50 -5.35 8.16 -15.34
N GLN A 51 -4.64 8.06 -16.48
CA GLN A 51 -3.82 9.16 -17.02
C GLN A 51 -4.61 10.10 -17.95
N ALA A 52 -5.49 9.55 -18.79
CA ALA A 52 -6.21 10.28 -19.81
C ALA A 52 -7.63 9.73 -19.99
N PRO A 53 -8.57 10.07 -19.09
CA PRO A 53 -9.94 9.53 -19.12
C PRO A 53 -10.69 9.91 -20.42
N LEU A 54 -10.42 11.07 -21.01
CA LEU A 54 -10.97 11.41 -22.33
C LEU A 54 -10.46 10.44 -23.41
N ALA A 55 -9.16 10.15 -23.45
CA ALA A 55 -8.58 9.23 -24.42
C ALA A 55 -9.12 7.81 -24.26
N ALA A 56 -9.33 7.35 -23.02
CA ALA A 56 -9.95 6.06 -22.73
C ALA A 56 -11.39 5.98 -23.27
N ARG A 57 -12.17 7.06 -23.14
CA ARG A 57 -13.52 7.15 -23.70
C ARG A 57 -13.51 7.17 -25.23
N PHE A 58 -12.56 7.87 -25.86
CA PHE A 58 -12.36 7.83 -27.31
C PHE A 58 -11.95 6.44 -27.81
N ALA A 59 -11.18 5.68 -27.03
CA ALA A 59 -10.81 4.30 -27.33
C ALA A 59 -11.94 3.28 -27.10
N GLY A 60 -13.13 3.73 -26.67
CA GLY A 60 -14.30 2.86 -26.45
C GLY A 60 -14.24 2.03 -25.17
N TYR A 61 -13.36 2.36 -24.22
CA TYR A 61 -13.29 1.63 -22.96
C TYR A 61 -14.46 1.99 -22.04
N SER A 62 -15.05 0.98 -21.42
CA SER A 62 -16.13 1.17 -20.45
C SER A 62 -15.55 1.55 -19.08
N GLU A 63 -15.68 2.82 -18.71
CA GLU A 63 -15.26 3.36 -17.42
C GLU A 63 -15.87 2.57 -16.24
N LYS A 64 -17.18 2.31 -16.30
CA LYS A 64 -17.88 1.53 -15.25
C LYS A 64 -17.26 0.14 -15.05
N ARG A 65 -16.92 -0.55 -16.15
CA ARG A 65 -16.33 -1.88 -16.08
C ARG A 65 -14.94 -1.84 -15.43
N ILE A 66 -14.11 -0.87 -15.81
CA ILE A 66 -12.77 -0.69 -15.24
C ILE A 66 -12.86 -0.42 -13.74
N VAL A 67 -13.77 0.47 -13.30
CA VAL A 67 -13.99 0.76 -11.88
C VAL A 67 -14.37 -0.49 -11.09
N TRP A 68 -15.32 -1.30 -11.59
CA TRP A 68 -15.71 -2.55 -10.94
C TRP A 68 -14.58 -3.57 -10.86
N ILE A 69 -13.78 -3.70 -11.93
CA ILE A 69 -12.62 -4.60 -11.94
C ILE A 69 -11.60 -4.15 -10.89
N CYS A 70 -11.27 -2.85 -10.83
CA CYS A 70 -10.36 -2.32 -9.81
C CYS A 70 -10.89 -2.55 -8.39
N LEU A 71 -12.19 -2.31 -8.15
CA LEU A 71 -12.80 -2.50 -6.84
C LEU A 71 -12.77 -3.96 -6.38
N LEU A 72 -13.16 -4.89 -7.26
CA LEU A 72 -13.18 -6.32 -6.94
C LEU A 72 -11.77 -6.87 -6.73
N THR A 73 -10.81 -6.49 -7.57
CA THR A 73 -9.42 -6.96 -7.45
C THR A 73 -8.74 -6.41 -6.21
N SER A 74 -8.88 -5.11 -5.92
CA SER A 74 -8.33 -4.50 -4.69
C SER A 74 -8.98 -5.06 -3.43
N GLY A 75 -10.30 -5.27 -3.43
CA GLY A 75 -11.03 -5.90 -2.32
C GLY A 75 -10.58 -7.34 -2.07
N ALA A 76 -10.39 -8.14 -3.13
CA ALA A 76 -9.87 -9.49 -3.03
C ALA A 76 -8.45 -9.53 -2.43
N LEU A 77 -7.55 -8.66 -2.90
CA LEU A 77 -6.19 -8.55 -2.37
C LEU A 77 -6.17 -8.06 -0.92
N ALA A 78 -7.00 -7.08 -0.57
CA ALA A 78 -7.13 -6.60 0.81
C ALA A 78 -7.68 -7.67 1.75
N GLY A 79 -8.65 -8.48 1.29
CA GLY A 79 -9.17 -9.62 2.03
C GLY A 79 -8.13 -10.72 2.24
N LEU A 80 -7.32 -11.03 1.22
CA LEU A 80 -6.20 -11.96 1.34
C LEU A 80 -5.13 -11.44 2.32
N ALA A 81 -4.81 -10.16 2.28
CA ALA A 81 -3.89 -9.55 3.24
C ALA A 81 -4.45 -9.60 4.68
N GLY A 82 -5.72 -9.28 4.88
CA GLY A 82 -6.36 -9.33 6.21
C GLY A 82 -6.46 -10.74 6.78
N THR A 83 -6.79 -11.74 5.95
CA THR A 83 -6.86 -13.14 6.38
C THR A 83 -5.49 -13.71 6.72
N THR A 84 -4.46 -13.38 5.94
CA THR A 84 -3.08 -13.81 6.22
C THR A 84 -2.50 -13.16 7.49
N GLU A 85 -2.86 -11.91 7.78
CA GLU A 85 -2.50 -11.24 9.04
C GLU A 85 -3.23 -11.86 10.24
N ALA A 86 -4.53 -12.15 10.10
CA ALA A 86 -5.32 -12.76 11.17
C ALA A 86 -4.86 -14.21 11.48
N ALA A 87 -4.62 -15.01 10.44
CA ALA A 87 -4.24 -16.42 10.55
C ALA A 87 -2.74 -16.63 10.79
N GLY A 88 -1.90 -15.62 10.57
CA GLY A 88 -0.46 -15.70 10.77
C GLY A 88 -0.03 -15.14 12.14
N PRO A 89 0.48 -13.90 12.21
CA PRO A 89 1.08 -13.38 13.45
C PRO A 89 0.10 -13.18 14.60
N VAL A 90 -1.19 -12.95 14.32
CA VAL A 90 -2.18 -12.64 15.35
C VAL A 90 -2.75 -13.91 15.99
N GLY A 91 -2.91 -15.00 15.24
CA GLY A 91 -3.36 -16.31 15.77
C GLY A 91 -4.78 -16.32 16.37
N GLN A 92 -5.52 -15.22 16.25
CA GLN A 92 -6.88 -15.06 16.72
C GLN A 92 -7.59 -13.93 15.95
N LEU A 93 -8.91 -14.03 15.83
CA LEU A 93 -9.72 -12.87 15.45
C LEU A 93 -9.78 -11.89 16.63
N VAL A 94 -9.01 -10.81 16.50
CA VAL A 94 -9.06 -9.67 17.42
C VAL A 94 -10.06 -8.65 16.84
N PRO A 95 -11.04 -8.15 17.62
CA PRO A 95 -12.01 -7.15 17.14
C PRO A 95 -11.36 -5.85 16.66
N ALA A 96 -10.21 -5.51 17.22
CA ALA A 96 -9.34 -4.44 16.76
C ALA A 96 -8.36 -5.01 15.72
N LEU A 97 -8.81 -5.17 14.46
CA LEU A 97 -7.87 -5.28 13.34
C LEU A 97 -6.93 -4.06 13.38
N PRO A 98 -5.64 -4.18 13.00
CA PRO A 98 -4.70 -3.07 13.07
C PRO A 98 -5.23 -1.84 12.31
N ILE A 99 -5.65 -0.82 13.08
CA ILE A 99 -6.18 0.43 12.56
C ILE A 99 -4.97 1.25 12.08
N GLY A 100 -4.68 1.24 10.77
CA GLY A 100 -3.63 2.10 10.20
C GLY A 100 -2.88 1.54 9.00
N TYR A 101 -2.99 0.25 8.68
CA TYR A 101 -2.31 -0.31 7.50
C TYR A 101 -2.77 0.34 6.19
N GLY A 102 -4.04 0.76 6.09
CA GLY A 102 -4.52 1.51 4.93
C GLY A 102 -3.81 2.85 4.74
N PHE A 103 -3.58 3.61 5.82
CA PHE A 103 -2.83 4.87 5.75
C PHE A 103 -1.37 4.63 5.35
N THR A 104 -0.75 3.61 5.95
CA THR A 104 0.61 3.20 5.60
C THR A 104 0.72 2.78 4.12
N ALA A 105 -0.28 2.08 3.59
CA ALA A 105 -0.32 1.64 2.20
C ALA A 105 -0.38 2.80 1.21
N ILE A 106 -1.00 3.94 1.57
CA ILE A 106 -0.96 5.16 0.75
C ILE A 106 0.49 5.63 0.58
N ILE A 107 1.24 5.66 1.68
CA ILE A 107 2.66 6.07 1.69
C ILE A 107 3.48 5.14 0.80
N VAL A 108 3.31 3.83 0.97
CA VAL A 108 4.00 2.81 0.16
C VAL A 108 3.66 2.96 -1.32
N ALA A 109 2.40 3.24 -1.67
CA ALA A 109 1.97 3.42 -3.06
C ALA A 109 2.66 4.61 -3.74
N PHE A 110 2.77 5.74 -3.03
CA PHE A 110 3.48 6.92 -3.52
C PHE A 110 4.99 6.70 -3.61
N LEU A 111 5.60 6.11 -2.58
CA LEU A 111 7.02 5.78 -2.56
C LEU A 111 7.39 4.82 -3.70
N GLY A 112 6.54 3.84 -3.98
CA GLY A 112 6.68 2.91 -5.08
C GLY A 112 6.29 3.47 -6.45
N ARG A 113 5.89 4.74 -6.55
CA ARG A 113 5.41 5.40 -7.79
C ARG A 113 4.34 4.58 -8.53
N LEU A 114 3.44 3.93 -7.80
CA LEU A 114 2.38 3.04 -8.32
C LEU A 114 2.88 1.82 -9.13
N HIS A 115 4.17 1.50 -9.05
CA HIS A 115 4.78 0.38 -9.74
C HIS A 115 4.86 -0.84 -8.79
N PRO A 116 4.41 -2.05 -9.18
CA PRO A 116 4.36 -3.20 -8.26
C PRO A 116 5.70 -3.53 -7.58
N PHE A 117 6.81 -3.46 -8.32
CA PHE A 117 8.14 -3.66 -7.74
C PHE A 117 8.58 -2.51 -6.82
N GLY A 118 8.18 -1.27 -7.14
CA GLY A 118 8.45 -0.12 -6.28
C GLY A 118 7.65 -0.19 -4.98
N ILE A 119 6.41 -0.69 -5.04
CA ILE A 119 5.54 -0.94 -3.88
C ILE A 119 6.17 -2.01 -2.97
N LEU A 120 6.77 -3.06 -3.52
CA LEU A 120 7.49 -4.06 -2.73
C LEU A 120 8.65 -3.43 -1.95
N LEU A 121 9.53 -2.68 -2.62
CA LEU A 121 10.65 -2.01 -1.98
C LEU A 121 10.20 -0.94 -0.97
N GLY A 122 9.18 -0.16 -1.32
CA GLY A 122 8.59 0.84 -0.43
C GLY A 122 7.92 0.22 0.80
N GLY A 123 7.30 -0.95 0.63
CA GLY A 123 6.72 -1.74 1.72
C GLY A 123 7.79 -2.25 2.69
N LEU A 124 8.92 -2.73 2.16
CA LEU A 124 10.07 -3.13 2.99
C LEU A 124 10.65 -1.94 3.77
N LEU A 125 10.80 -0.77 3.13
CA LEU A 125 11.25 0.45 3.82
C LEU A 125 10.28 0.86 4.93
N MET A 126 8.97 0.81 4.66
CA MET A 126 7.95 1.14 5.65
C MET A 126 7.90 0.12 6.79
N ALA A 127 8.10 -1.17 6.51
CA ALA A 127 8.21 -2.21 7.53
C ALA A 127 9.43 -1.98 8.44
N LEU A 128 10.59 -1.66 7.85
CA LEU A 128 11.79 -1.30 8.61
C LEU A 128 11.55 -0.07 9.51
N THR A 129 10.93 0.97 8.96
CA THR A 129 10.61 2.20 9.70
C THR A 129 9.61 1.94 10.83
N TYR A 130 8.62 1.09 10.59
CA TYR A 130 7.62 0.74 11.58
C TYR A 130 8.22 -0.05 12.75
N ILE A 131 8.97 -1.12 12.45
CA ILE A 131 9.62 -1.96 13.48
C ILE A 131 10.69 -1.17 14.22
N GLY A 132 11.50 -0.39 13.51
CA GLY A 132 12.51 0.49 14.11
C GLY A 132 11.87 1.58 14.97
N GLY A 133 10.75 2.16 14.53
CA GLY A 133 9.98 3.14 15.28
C GLY A 133 9.36 2.55 16.54
N GLU A 134 8.81 1.34 16.48
CA GLU A 134 8.28 0.60 17.63
C GLU A 134 9.39 0.26 18.64
N ALA A 135 10.54 -0.22 18.17
CA ALA A 135 11.70 -0.48 19.03
C ALA A 135 12.22 0.79 19.72
N ALA A 136 12.31 1.90 18.99
CA ALA A 136 12.67 3.21 19.53
C ALA A 136 11.62 3.74 20.53
N GLN A 137 10.33 3.50 20.25
CA GLN A 137 9.24 3.85 21.14
C GLN A 137 9.35 3.11 22.47
N ILE A 138 9.65 1.80 22.43
CA ILE A 138 9.83 0.97 23.62
C ILE A 138 11.07 1.40 24.40
N ALA A 139 12.21 1.59 23.72
CA ALA A 139 13.48 1.93 24.37
C ALA A 139 13.47 3.32 25.04
N MET A 140 12.76 4.29 24.45
CA MET A 140 12.70 5.66 24.93
C MET A 140 11.37 6.00 25.64
N SER A 141 10.51 5.01 25.89
CA SER A 141 9.19 5.19 26.54
C SER A 141 8.31 6.26 25.86
N LEU A 142 8.39 6.35 24.53
CA LEU A 142 7.64 7.35 23.77
C LEU A 142 6.18 6.92 23.54
N PRO A 143 5.25 7.85 23.32
CA PRO A 143 3.88 7.51 22.90
C PRO A 143 3.84 6.91 21.49
N SER A 144 2.86 6.05 21.21
CA SER A 144 2.62 5.46 19.88
C SER A 144 2.19 6.47 18.82
N ALA A 145 1.85 7.70 19.24
CA ALA A 145 1.64 8.81 18.34
C ALA A 145 2.92 9.19 17.58
N THR A 146 4.10 9.00 18.17
CA THR A 146 5.39 9.38 17.56
C THR A 146 5.62 8.66 16.23
N THR A 147 5.44 7.34 16.19
CA THR A 147 5.57 6.55 14.96
C THR A 147 4.62 7.02 13.86
N ARG A 148 3.37 7.37 14.22
CA ARG A 148 2.39 7.91 13.26
C ARG A 148 2.77 9.29 12.72
N VAL A 149 3.33 10.16 13.57
CA VAL A 149 3.84 11.47 13.14
C VAL A 149 4.99 11.29 12.14
N PHE A 150 5.92 10.36 12.40
CA PHE A 150 7.00 10.04 11.46
C PHE A 150 6.48 9.55 10.11
N GLN A 151 5.47 8.67 10.09
CA GLN A 151 4.82 8.23 8.85
C GLN A 151 4.20 9.41 8.08
N GLY A 152 3.48 10.29 8.78
CA GLY A 152 2.89 11.49 8.18
C GLY A 152 3.93 12.46 7.63
N MET A 153 5.02 12.69 8.35
CA MET A 153 6.14 13.52 7.91
C MET A 153 6.82 12.92 6.66
N LEU A 154 7.02 11.61 6.62
CA LEU A 154 7.60 10.93 5.45
C LEU A 154 6.75 11.15 4.21
N LEU A 155 5.43 10.93 4.31
CA LEU A 155 4.50 11.20 3.21
C LEU A 155 4.51 12.68 2.80
N PHE A 156 4.47 13.59 3.79
CA PHE A 156 4.48 15.03 3.54
C PHE A 156 5.73 15.47 2.78
N PHE A 157 6.92 15.06 3.23
CA PHE A 157 8.17 15.39 2.54
C PHE A 157 8.26 14.75 1.16
N LEU A 158 7.79 13.50 1.02
CA LEU A 158 7.75 12.84 -0.27
C LEU A 158 6.88 13.59 -1.28
N LEU A 159 5.65 13.95 -0.89
CA LEU A 159 4.74 14.73 -1.73
C LEU A 159 5.28 16.14 -2.01
N ALA A 160 5.85 16.80 -1.00
CA ALA A 160 6.48 18.11 -1.16
C ALA A 160 7.62 18.05 -2.19
N MET A 161 8.48 17.03 -2.13
CA MET A 161 9.55 16.83 -3.10
C MET A 161 9.00 16.51 -4.49
N ASP A 162 7.99 15.66 -4.62
CA ASP A 162 7.38 15.33 -5.92
C ASP A 162 6.80 16.58 -6.60
N VAL A 163 6.14 17.45 -5.84
CA VAL A 163 5.65 18.75 -6.33
C VAL A 163 6.79 19.68 -6.71
N LEU A 164 7.83 19.80 -5.88
CA LEU A 164 8.97 20.70 -6.14
C LEU A 164 9.78 20.28 -7.38
N VAL A 165 9.89 18.97 -7.64
CA VAL A 165 10.56 18.45 -8.84
C VAL A 165 9.69 18.63 -10.08
N GLY A 166 8.37 18.37 -9.97
CA GLY A 166 7.45 18.44 -11.10
C GLY A 166 7.03 19.86 -11.49
N SER A 167 7.04 20.81 -10.55
CA SER A 167 6.58 22.19 -10.79
C SER A 167 7.75 23.18 -10.83
N ARG A 168 7.93 23.86 -11.97
CA ARG A 168 8.72 25.10 -11.99
C ARG A 168 7.92 26.15 -11.26
N ILE A 169 8.32 26.49 -10.03
CA ILE A 169 7.72 27.55 -9.23
C ILE A 169 7.74 28.85 -10.07
N ARG A 170 6.59 29.20 -10.66
CA ARG A 170 6.38 30.45 -11.36
C ARG A 170 5.55 31.34 -10.46
N TRP A 171 6.17 32.38 -9.94
CA TRP A 171 5.49 33.46 -9.25
C TRP A 171 4.60 34.18 -10.27
N ALA A 172 3.29 33.93 -10.22
CA ALA A 172 2.34 34.68 -11.04
C ALA A 172 2.20 36.09 -10.45
N PRO A 173 2.39 37.18 -11.23
CA PRO A 173 2.09 38.52 -10.75
C PRO A 173 0.60 38.59 -10.42
N ARG A 174 0.27 39.09 -9.23
CA ARG A 174 -1.11 39.44 -8.85
C ARG A 174 -1.62 40.43 -9.89
N GLN A 175 -2.55 40.00 -10.75
CA GLN A 175 -3.30 40.95 -11.58
C GLN A 175 -4.09 41.84 -10.61
N ALA A 176 -3.71 43.10 -10.53
CA ALA A 176 -4.49 44.12 -9.87
C ALA A 176 -5.83 44.21 -10.61
N ALA A 177 -6.91 43.90 -9.90
CA ALA A 177 -8.26 44.17 -10.39
C ALA A 177 -8.39 45.69 -10.56
N GLY A 178 -8.57 46.12 -11.82
CA GLY A 178 -8.96 47.48 -12.19
C GLY A 178 -10.47 47.55 -12.38
#